data_AF-E9GSC6-F1
#
_entry.id   AF-E9GSC6-F1
#
_cell.length_a   1.000
_cell.length_b   1.000
_cell.length_c   1.000
_cell.angle_alpha   90.00
_cell.angle_beta   90.00
_cell.angle_gamma   90.00
#
_symmetry.space_group_name_H-M   'P 1'
#
loop_
_entity.id
_entity.type
_entity.pdbx_description
1 polymer ?
#
loop_
_entity_poly.entity_id
_entity_poly.type
_entity_poly.pdbx_seq_one_letter_code
_entity_poly.pdbx_strand_id
1 'polypeptide(L)' 'PSQNVCAKCNLSFRMTSDLVYHMRSQHRRDANTDPVRQKRQEKLRCPVCGENFRERHHLTRHMTSH' A
#
# COMPACT_ATOMS: atom_id res chain seq x y z
N PRO A 1 5.31 -30.59 -4.72
CA PRO A 1 4.41 -29.79 -5.60
C PRO A 1 4.22 -28.37 -5.04
N SER A 2 4.81 -27.36 -5.70
CA SER A 2 4.62 -25.96 -5.36
C SER A 2 3.19 -25.52 -5.72
N GLN A 3 2.35 -25.26 -4.72
CA GLN A 3 1.00 -24.73 -4.92
C GLN A 3 1.07 -23.20 -4.97
N ASN A 4 0.62 -22.59 -6.06
CA ASN A 4 0.58 -21.14 -6.22
C ASN A 4 -0.73 -20.60 -5.61
N VAL A 5 -0.77 -20.45 -4.29
CA VAL A 5 -1.97 -20.01 -3.56
C VAL A 5 -1.81 -18.58 -3.08
N CYS A 6 -2.86 -17.78 -3.24
CA CYS A 6 -2.94 -16.44 -2.70
C CYS A 6 -3.15 -16.48 -1.17
N ALA A 7 -2.25 -15.85 -0.41
CA ALA A 7 -2.38 -15.78 1.06
C ALA A 7 -3.50 -14.85 1.57
N LYS A 8 -4.05 -13.97 0.72
CA LYS A 8 -5.08 -12.99 1.12
C LYS A 8 -6.51 -13.48 0.92
N CYS A 9 -6.76 -14.25 -0.14
CA CYS A 9 -8.09 -14.76 -0.48
C CYS A 9 -8.11 -16.27 -0.71
N ASN A 10 -6.99 -16.97 -0.49
CA ASN A 10 -6.85 -18.42 -0.60
C ASN A 10 -7.17 -19.02 -1.98
N LEU A 11 -7.19 -18.18 -3.02
CA LEU A 11 -7.36 -18.63 -4.41
C LEU A 11 -6.12 -19.41 -4.86
N SER A 12 -6.36 -20.56 -5.49
CA SER A 12 -5.31 -21.40 -6.05
C SER A 12 -5.14 -21.12 -7.54
N PHE A 13 -3.90 -20.93 -7.96
CA PHE A 13 -3.52 -20.65 -9.34
C PHE A 13 -2.72 -21.80 -9.92
N ARG A 14 -2.90 -22.05 -11.22
CA ARG A 14 -2.16 -23.08 -11.95
C ARG A 14 -0.71 -22.67 -12.20
N MET A 15 -0.44 -21.37 -12.34
CA MET A 15 0.89 -20.82 -12.61
C MET A 15 1.24 -19.68 -11.64
N THR A 16 2.53 -19.47 -11.43
CA THR A 16 3.05 -18.36 -10.61
C THR A 16 2.80 -17.01 -11.26
N SER A 17 2.80 -16.94 -12.60
CA SER A 17 2.45 -15.74 -13.37
C SER A 17 1.04 -15.25 -13.05
N ASP A 18 0.07 -16.16 -13.00
CA ASP A 18 -1.32 -15.85 -12.69
C ASP A 18 -1.48 -15.35 -11.26
N LEU A 19 -0.80 -15.98 -10.30
CA LEU A 19 -0.78 -15.53 -8.90
C LEU A 19 -0.18 -14.12 -8.78
N VAL A 20 0.95 -13.85 -9.45
CA VAL A 20 1.60 -12.54 -9.41
C VAL A 20 0.71 -11.47 -10.06
N TYR A 21 0.08 -11.77 -11.19
CA TYR A 21 -0.88 -10.87 -11.82
C TYR A 21 -2.10 -10.62 -10.92
N HIS A 22 -2.63 -11.67 -10.28
CA HIS A 22 -3.71 -11.58 -9.32
C HIS A 22 -3.34 -10.69 -8.11
N MET A 23 -2.17 -10.87 -7.51
CA MET A 23 -1.65 -10.01 -6.45
C MET A 23 -1.58 -8.53 -6.88
N ARG A 24 -1.11 -8.28 -8.10
CA ARG A 24 -0.93 -6.91 -8.64
C ARG A 24 -2.23 -6.23 -9.05
N SER A 25 -3.25 -6.97 -9.45
CA SER A 25 -4.53 -6.41 -9.93
C SER A 25 -5.60 -6.37 -8.85
N GLN A 26 -5.76 -7.48 -8.10
CA GLN A 26 -6.81 -7.66 -7.10
C GLN A 26 -6.38 -7.25 -5.70
N HIS A 27 -5.09 -7.44 -5.38
CA HIS A 27 -4.51 -7.03 -4.10
C HIS A 27 -3.55 -5.86 -4.25
N ARG A 28 -3.83 -4.97 -5.22
CA ARG A 28 -3.07 -3.75 -5.54
C ARG A 28 -3.05 -2.69 -4.43
N ARG A 29 -3.56 -3.02 -3.24
CA ARG A 29 -3.37 -2.22 -2.04
C ARG A 29 -2.20 -2.76 -1.25
N ASP A 30 -1.15 -1.97 -1.33
CA ASP A 30 -0.05 -1.89 -0.40
C ASP A 30 0.84 -3.14 -0.35
N ALA A 31 1.77 -3.21 -1.30
CA ALA A 31 3.14 -3.69 -1.04
C ALA A 31 3.89 -2.73 -0.08
N ASN A 32 3.21 -2.34 0.99
CA ASN A 32 3.64 -1.46 2.07
C ASN A 32 3.70 -2.27 3.37
N THR A 33 4.06 -3.55 3.25
CA THR A 33 4.50 -4.40 4.37
C THR A 33 5.98 -4.15 4.66
N ASP A 34 6.39 -2.89 4.60
CA ASP A 34 7.65 -2.47 5.16
C ASP A 34 7.32 -1.54 6.34
N PRO A 35 7.38 -2.03 7.60
CA PRO A 35 7.01 -1.25 8.77
C PRO A 35 7.86 0.03 8.92
N VAL A 36 9.01 0.12 8.25
CA VAL A 36 9.85 1.33 8.22
C VAL A 36 9.26 2.38 7.27
N ARG A 37 8.65 1.96 6.16
CA ARG A 37 8.00 2.85 5.18
C ARG A 37 6.64 3.37 5.65
N GLN A 38 5.87 2.56 6.37
CA GLN A 38 4.62 2.98 7.00
C GLN A 38 4.84 4.11 8.02
N LYS A 39 5.86 4.01 8.88
CA LYS A 39 6.23 5.06 9.84
C LYS A 39 6.69 6.38 9.16
N ARG A 40 7.10 6.32 7.89
CA ARG A 40 7.47 7.51 7.10
C ARG A 40 6.26 8.13 6.41
N GLN A 41 5.29 7.34 5.97
CA GLN A 41 4.05 7.83 5.36
C GLN A 41 3.09 8.42 6.39
N GLU A 42 3.03 7.87 7.60
CA GLU A 42 2.19 8.42 8.68
C GLU A 42 2.61 9.86 9.04
N LYS A 43 3.90 10.20 8.90
CA LYS A 43 4.42 11.56 9.10
C LYS A 43 4.00 12.56 8.01
N LEU A 44 3.42 12.08 6.91
CA LEU A 44 2.99 12.89 5.78
C LEU A 44 1.47 12.92 5.65
N ARG A 45 0.75 12.55 6.70
CA ARG A 45 -0.71 12.61 6.74
C ARG A 45 -1.18 13.83 7.54
N CYS A 46 -2.18 14.53 7.03
CA CYS A 46 -2.84 15.60 7.75
C CYS A 46 -3.67 15.03 8.93
N PRO A 47 -3.44 15.44 10.19
CA PRO A 47 -4.28 15.02 11.32
C PRO A 47 -5.69 15.61 11.33
N VAL A 48 -5.96 16.67 10.55
CA VAL A 48 -7.27 17.36 10.53
C VAL A 48 -8.23 16.72 9.52
N CYS A 49 -7.84 16.61 8.24
CA CYS A 49 -8.67 16.02 7.18
C CYS A 49 -8.27 14.58 6.80
N GLY A 50 -7.11 14.09 7.24
CA GLY A 50 -6.63 12.75 6.94
C GLY A 50 -5.99 12.59 5.56
N GLU A 51 -5.78 13.66 4.79
CA GLU A 51 -5.13 13.63 3.48
C GLU A 51 -3.68 13.14 3.57
N ASN A 52 -3.25 12.36 2.56
CA ASN A 52 -1.91 11.80 2.49
C ASN A 52 -1.07 12.60 1.48
N PHE A 53 0.07 13.12 1.95
CA PHE A 53 1.01 13.87 1.14
C PHE A 53 2.23 13.03 0.80
N ARG A 54 2.86 13.30 -0.35
CA ARG A 54 4.09 12.62 -0.77
C ARG A 54 5.34 13.22 -0.15
N GLU A 55 5.29 14.49 0.28
CA GLU A 55 6.43 15.21 0.85
C GLU A 55 6.01 16.15 1.98
N ARG A 56 6.97 16.47 2.86
CA ARG A 56 6.73 17.28 4.06
C ARG A 56 6.32 18.71 3.74
N HIS A 57 6.94 19.33 2.74
CA HIS A 57 6.66 20.73 2.40
C HIS A 57 5.24 20.92 1.85
N HIS A 58 4.68 19.90 1.17
CA HIS A 58 3.28 19.91 0.76
C HIS A 58 2.32 19.85 1.95
N LEU A 59 2.61 18.97 2.93
CA LEU A 59 1.84 18.91 4.18
C LEU A 59 1.93 20.23 4.97
N THR A 60 3.13 20.80 5.11
CA THR A 60 3.33 22.07 5.82
C THR A 60 2.55 23.21 5.18
N ARG A 61 2.60 23.35 3.84
CA ARG A 61 1.82 24.37 3.14
C ARG A 61 0.31 24.10 3.21
N HIS A 62 -0.09 22.84 3.17
CA HIS A 62 -1.48 22.46 3.35
C HIS A 62 -2.00 22.87 4.75
N MET A 63 -1.22 22.66 5.80
CA MET A 63 -1.55 23.09 7.17
C MET A 63 -1.70 24.60 7.32
N THR A 64 -0.94 25.39 6.58
CA THR A 64 -1.08 26.86 6.61
C THR A 64 -2.37 27.35 5.94
N SER A 65 -3.01 26.51 5.13
CA SER A 65 -4.24 26.84 4.40
C SER A 65 -5.47 26.11 4.96
N HIS A 66 -5.32 25.40 6.07
CA HIS A 66 -6.45 24.78 6.78
C HIS A 66 -7.29 25.83 7.48
#